data_AF-A0A7K0VGC9-F1
#
_entry.id   AF-A0A7K0VGC9-F1
#
_cell.length_a   1.000
_cell.length_b   1.000
_cell.length_c   1.000
_cell.angle_alpha   90.00
_cell.angle_beta   90.00
_cell.angle_gamma   90.00
#
_symmetry.space_group_name_H-M   'P 1'
#
loop_
_entity.id
_entity.type
_entity.pdbx_description
1 polymer ?
#
loop_
_entity_poly.entity_id
_entity_poly.type
_entity_poly.pdbx_seq_one_letter_code
_entity_poly.pdbx_strand_id
1 'polypeptide(L)'
;MLEHLGSCLVRLQRILISTVGCVLALSAFSACQSDGRTLRPANPSQNASVFTASTTTTVLDDSLQPSESDESDGSSEDLPAEDFELHTDAVVTDGDFINARYTCSGEGTAPAFGWTAVPDETASLALVVTDLDANDFVHWVIANIDPSTIAVPEGEVPVGAIEGTNGASTAAVPSVGWSPPCPPKGATHHYRFTLYALDQQIDLPTGSPSADILTIIDNSSLLAAQLTGVYTTP
;
A
#
# COMPACT_ATOMS: atom_id res chain seq x y z
N MET A 1 -30.95 -25.99 44.22
CA MET A 1 -29.73 -26.35 44.98
C MET A 1 -28.96 -27.45 44.23
N LEU A 2 -28.74 -27.27 42.92
CA LEU A 2 -28.12 -28.27 42.03
C LEU A 2 -27.21 -27.66 40.95
N GLU A 3 -26.94 -26.35 41.01
CA GLU A 3 -26.13 -25.63 40.01
C GLU A 3 -24.72 -25.24 40.51
N HIS A 4 -24.28 -25.79 41.64
CA HIS A 4 -22.95 -25.51 42.20
C HIS A 4 -21.94 -26.67 42.12
N LEU A 5 -22.31 -27.78 41.49
CA LEU A 5 -21.44 -28.96 41.34
C LEU A 5 -20.73 -29.04 39.96
N GLY A 6 -21.21 -28.32 38.95
CA GLY A 6 -20.65 -28.38 37.59
C GLY A 6 -19.30 -27.66 37.42
N SER A 7 -19.08 -26.56 38.14
CA SER A 7 -17.90 -25.71 37.95
C SER A 7 -16.62 -26.27 38.58
N CYS A 8 -16.71 -27.29 39.44
CA CYS A 8 -15.57 -27.86 40.13
C CYS A 8 -14.83 -28.93 39.30
N LEU A 9 -15.55 -29.70 38.46
CA LEU A 9 -14.94 -30.76 37.63
C LEU A 9 -14.16 -30.23 36.43
N VAL A 10 -14.57 -29.10 35.82
CA VAL A 10 -13.89 -28.54 34.64
C VAL A 10 -12.52 -27.92 35.00
N ARG A 11 -12.35 -27.43 36.23
CA ARG A 11 -11.05 -26.88 36.69
C ARG A 11 -10.02 -27.96 37.03
N LEU A 12 -10.44 -29.15 37.46
CA LEU A 12 -9.52 -30.27 37.70
C LEU A 12 -8.98 -30.89 36.40
N GLN A 13 -9.76 -30.89 35.32
CA GLN A 13 -9.32 -31.42 34.02
C GLN A 13 -8.32 -30.50 33.29
N ARG A 14 -8.27 -29.21 33.65
CA ARG A 14 -7.30 -28.24 33.11
C ARG A 14 -5.94 -28.27 33.81
N ILE A 15 -5.85 -28.81 35.03
CA ILE A 15 -4.59 -28.87 35.79
C ILE A 15 -3.76 -30.12 35.40
N LEU A 16 -4.41 -31.18 34.92
CA LEU A 16 -3.74 -32.43 34.52
C LEU A 16 -3.09 -32.40 33.11
N ILE A 17 -3.38 -31.40 32.28
CA ILE A 17 -2.80 -31.29 30.92
C ILE A 17 -1.50 -30.46 30.93
N SER A 18 -1.19 -29.73 32.01
CA SER A 18 -0.04 -28.83 32.06
C SER A 18 1.28 -29.48 32.51
N THR A 19 1.31 -30.76 32.88
CA THR A 19 2.49 -31.39 33.51
C THR A 19 3.11 -32.56 32.73
N VAL A 20 2.64 -32.88 31.52
CA VAL A 20 3.13 -34.03 30.72
C VAL A 20 3.97 -33.61 29.49
N GLY A 21 4.33 -32.32 29.36
CA GLY A 21 5.14 -31.81 28.25
C GLY A 21 6.60 -31.49 28.57
N CYS A 22 7.19 -32.07 29.62
CA CYS A 22 8.52 -31.70 30.13
C CYS A 22 9.56 -32.83 30.07
N VAL A 23 9.64 -33.59 28.98
CA VAL A 23 10.81 -34.45 28.74
C VAL A 23 11.03 -34.63 27.23
N LEU A 24 12.29 -34.50 26.81
CA LEU A 24 12.92 -34.94 25.54
C LEU A 24 12.97 -33.92 24.39
N ALA A 25 14.09 -33.18 24.30
CA ALA A 25 15.03 -33.29 23.18
C ALA A 25 16.21 -32.31 23.34
N LEU A 26 17.29 -32.80 23.96
CA LEU A 26 18.64 -32.27 23.77
C LEU A 26 19.13 -32.77 22.42
N SER A 27 19.20 -31.89 21.42
CA SER A 27 19.84 -32.19 20.14
C SER A 27 20.57 -30.96 19.59
N ALA A 28 21.89 -31.02 19.77
CA ALA A 28 22.97 -30.49 18.93
C ALA A 28 22.80 -29.11 18.27
N PHE A 29 23.53 -28.13 18.82
CA PHE A 29 24.03 -26.98 18.07
C PHE A 29 24.96 -27.47 16.95
N SER A 30 24.48 -27.43 15.70
CA SER A 30 25.36 -27.42 14.53
C SER A 30 25.33 -26.00 13.95
N ALA A 31 26.39 -25.25 14.24
CA ALA A 31 26.65 -23.95 13.67
C ALA A 31 26.89 -24.09 12.16
N CYS A 32 26.03 -23.48 11.35
CA CYS A 32 26.36 -23.12 9.96
C CYS A 32 26.82 -21.66 9.97
N GLN A 33 28.13 -21.45 10.11
CA GLN A 33 28.78 -20.21 9.70
C GLN A 33 28.60 -20.07 8.19
N SER A 34 27.71 -19.18 7.79
CA SER A 34 27.61 -18.69 6.41
C SER A 34 27.88 -17.19 6.49
N ASP A 35 29.14 -16.81 6.27
CA ASP A 35 29.64 -15.45 6.54
C ASP A 35 29.20 -14.42 5.49
N GLY A 36 28.15 -14.71 4.72
CA GLY A 36 27.51 -13.79 3.77
C GLY A 36 28.40 -13.23 2.65
N ARG A 37 29.64 -13.73 2.52
CA ARG A 37 30.65 -13.18 1.59
C ARG A 37 30.84 -13.97 0.30
N THR A 38 30.07 -15.05 0.09
CA THR A 38 30.16 -15.85 -1.13
C THR A 38 29.19 -15.30 -2.17
N LEU A 39 29.73 -14.59 -3.16
CA LEU A 39 28.96 -14.12 -4.31
C LEU A 39 28.51 -15.29 -5.17
N ARG A 40 27.28 -15.20 -5.71
CA ARG A 40 26.79 -16.15 -6.72
C ARG A 40 27.65 -16.05 -7.99
N PRO A 41 27.84 -17.14 -8.76
CA PRO A 41 28.46 -17.07 -10.07
C PRO A 41 27.70 -16.11 -10.98
N ALA A 42 28.41 -15.33 -11.78
CA ALA A 42 27.81 -14.43 -12.75
C ALA A 42 26.96 -15.21 -13.76
N ASN A 43 25.74 -14.73 -14.03
CA ASN A 43 24.86 -15.29 -15.04
C ASN A 43 25.35 -14.85 -16.44
N PRO A 44 25.46 -15.73 -17.44
CA PRO A 44 25.85 -15.38 -18.82
C PRO A 44 24.98 -14.29 -19.50
N SER A 45 23.85 -13.90 -18.92
CA SER A 45 23.02 -12.78 -19.40
C SER A 45 23.31 -11.41 -18.77
N GLN A 46 24.29 -11.28 -17.87
CA GLN A 46 24.65 -9.99 -17.28
C GLN A 46 25.64 -9.21 -18.17
N ASN A 47 25.11 -8.38 -19.07
CA ASN A 47 25.87 -7.28 -19.68
C ASN A 47 25.84 -6.07 -18.73
N ALA A 48 26.88 -5.92 -17.89
CA ALA A 48 27.05 -4.74 -17.05
C ALA A 48 27.88 -3.69 -17.80
N SER A 49 27.23 -2.61 -18.24
CA SER A 49 27.90 -1.41 -18.73
C SER A 49 28.37 -0.56 -17.54
N VAL A 50 29.67 -0.53 -17.28
CA VAL A 50 30.28 0.37 -16.30
C VAL A 50 30.44 1.74 -16.94
N PHE A 51 29.73 2.75 -16.42
CA PHE A 51 30.01 4.14 -16.75
C PHE A 51 31.24 4.61 -15.98
N THR A 52 32.32 4.87 -16.72
CA THR A 52 33.54 5.47 -16.20
C THR A 52 33.29 6.96 -15.99
N ALA A 53 33.19 7.41 -14.74
CA ALA A 53 33.20 8.83 -14.43
C ALA A 53 34.61 9.38 -14.75
N SER A 54 34.69 10.27 -15.74
CA SER A 54 35.92 10.99 -16.06
C SER A 54 36.04 12.20 -15.12
N THR A 55 36.99 12.12 -14.19
CA THR A 55 37.41 13.26 -13.37
C THR A 55 38.35 14.13 -14.20
N THR A 56 37.85 15.27 -14.69
CA THR A 56 38.70 16.32 -15.23
C THR A 56 39.05 17.29 -14.10
N THR A 57 40.28 17.18 -13.61
CA THR A 57 40.92 18.18 -12.75
C THR A 57 41.54 19.24 -13.65
N THR A 58 41.02 20.48 -13.61
CA THR A 58 41.71 21.64 -14.17
C THR A 58 42.16 22.55 -13.05
N VAL A 59 43.44 22.87 -13.10
CA VAL A 59 44.22 23.66 -12.14
C VAL A 59 43.93 25.16 -12.28
N LEU A 60 44.04 25.82 -11.13
CA LEU A 60 44.01 27.25 -10.80
C LEU A 60 44.54 28.21 -11.88
N ASP A 61 43.80 29.29 -12.15
CA ASP A 61 44.37 30.58 -12.51
C ASP A 61 43.60 31.72 -11.83
N ASP A 62 44.33 32.78 -11.56
CA ASP A 62 44.17 33.81 -10.55
C ASP A 62 43.51 35.08 -11.11
N SER A 63 42.99 35.90 -10.18
CA SER A 63 42.79 37.35 -10.30
C SER A 63 41.51 37.95 -10.98
N LEU A 64 40.74 38.62 -10.10
CA LEU A 64 39.94 39.88 -10.24
C LEU A 64 38.39 39.80 -10.32
N GLN A 65 37.78 40.21 -9.20
CA GLN A 65 36.39 40.68 -8.97
C GLN A 65 35.99 41.89 -9.86
N PRO A 66 34.75 42.43 -9.78
CA PRO A 66 33.41 41.82 -9.66
C PRO A 66 32.40 42.46 -10.64
N SER A 67 31.35 41.73 -11.03
CA SER A 67 30.10 42.34 -11.55
C SER A 67 28.97 41.33 -11.43
N GLU A 68 28.05 41.58 -10.50
CA GLU A 68 26.67 41.97 -10.81
C GLU A 68 25.76 40.74 -11.02
N SER A 69 25.02 40.45 -9.93
CA SER A 69 23.64 39.94 -9.92
C SER A 69 23.18 39.16 -11.15
N ASP A 70 23.38 37.85 -11.13
CA ASP A 70 22.40 36.93 -11.67
C ASP A 70 21.78 36.20 -10.49
N GLU A 71 20.73 36.80 -9.93
CA GLU A 71 19.70 36.02 -9.24
C GLU A 71 19.13 35.07 -10.29
N SER A 72 19.69 33.86 -10.34
CA SER A 72 18.99 32.71 -10.88
C SER A 72 17.77 32.53 -9.99
N ASP A 73 16.68 33.18 -10.39
CA ASP A 73 15.32 32.84 -10.02
C ASP A 73 15.13 31.37 -10.41
N GLY A 74 15.54 30.49 -9.49
CA GLY A 74 15.07 29.12 -9.45
C GLY A 74 13.62 29.21 -9.04
N SER A 75 12.77 29.62 -9.98
CA SER A 75 11.37 29.29 -9.94
C SER A 75 11.34 27.78 -9.73
N SER A 76 11.01 27.37 -8.51
CA SER A 76 10.35 26.12 -8.24
C SER A 76 9.21 26.06 -9.24
N GLU A 77 9.46 25.44 -10.39
CA GLU A 77 8.41 25.16 -11.35
C GLU A 77 7.51 24.19 -10.61
N ASP A 78 6.46 24.74 -9.98
CA ASP A 78 5.25 24.02 -9.59
C ASP A 78 5.01 23.00 -10.70
N LEU A 79 5.35 21.73 -10.46
CA LEU A 79 5.06 20.69 -11.42
C LEU A 79 3.54 20.72 -11.59
N PRO A 80 3.02 21.04 -12.78
CA PRO A 80 1.59 21.18 -12.95
C PRO A 80 0.93 19.87 -12.56
N ALA A 81 -0.24 19.96 -11.93
CA ALA A 81 -1.10 18.85 -11.50
C ALA A 81 -1.42 17.82 -12.60
N GLU A 82 -1.05 18.07 -13.84
CA GLU A 82 -1.29 17.25 -15.03
C GLU A 82 -0.45 15.95 -15.07
N ASP A 83 0.58 15.80 -14.23
CA ASP A 83 1.47 14.62 -14.24
C ASP A 83 1.24 13.63 -13.08
N PHE A 84 0.39 13.99 -12.10
CA PHE A 84 0.06 13.10 -10.97
C PHE A 84 -0.88 11.99 -11.46
N GLU A 85 -0.31 10.82 -11.73
CA GLU A 85 -1.00 9.71 -12.39
C GLU A 85 -1.02 8.45 -11.52
N LEU A 86 -2.13 7.71 -11.59
CA LEU A 86 -2.32 6.42 -10.94
C LEU A 86 -2.39 5.32 -12.01
N HIS A 87 -1.66 4.24 -11.78
CA HIS A 87 -1.70 3.03 -12.60
C HIS A 87 -1.93 1.79 -11.72
N THR A 88 -2.54 0.76 -12.31
CA THR A 88 -2.74 -0.54 -11.65
C THR A 88 -2.85 -1.64 -12.67
N ASP A 89 -2.42 -2.86 -12.32
CA ASP A 89 -2.58 -4.04 -13.17
C ASP A 89 -4.04 -4.52 -13.25
N ALA A 90 -4.93 -3.96 -12.43
CA ALA A 90 -6.35 -4.27 -12.48
C ALA A 90 -7.04 -3.75 -13.74
N VAL A 91 -6.63 -2.58 -14.24
CA VAL A 91 -7.31 -1.82 -15.29
C VAL A 91 -6.24 -1.15 -16.15
N VAL A 92 -6.18 -1.48 -17.43
CA VAL A 92 -5.12 -0.96 -18.33
C VAL A 92 -5.44 0.45 -18.81
N THR A 93 -6.71 0.75 -19.08
CA THR A 93 -7.18 2.06 -19.50
C THR A 93 -8.47 2.41 -18.76
N ASP A 94 -8.69 3.70 -18.49
CA ASP A 94 -9.92 4.16 -17.83
C ASP A 94 -11.16 3.66 -18.54
N GLY A 95 -12.07 3.03 -17.78
CA GLY A 95 -13.27 2.37 -18.26
C GLY A 95 -13.10 0.92 -18.72
N ASP A 96 -11.88 0.37 -18.74
CA ASP A 96 -11.66 -1.03 -19.10
C ASP A 96 -12.24 -2.01 -18.07
N PHE A 97 -12.44 -3.25 -18.53
CA PHE A 97 -12.81 -4.33 -17.63
C PHE A 97 -11.69 -4.65 -16.63
N ILE A 98 -12.04 -4.76 -15.36
CA ILE A 98 -11.14 -5.22 -14.31
C ILE A 98 -10.71 -6.65 -14.62
N ASN A 99 -9.40 -6.91 -14.55
CA ASN A 99 -8.85 -8.26 -14.65
C ASN A 99 -9.49 -9.15 -13.58
N ALA A 100 -10.18 -10.21 -14.01
CA ALA A 100 -10.96 -11.09 -13.15
C ALA A 100 -10.15 -11.73 -12.01
N ARG A 101 -8.81 -11.78 -12.09
CA ARG A 101 -7.97 -12.26 -10.99
C ARG A 101 -8.14 -11.45 -9.70
N TYR A 102 -8.46 -10.15 -9.80
CA TYR A 102 -8.63 -9.26 -8.65
C TYR A 102 -10.07 -9.20 -8.12
N THR A 103 -10.98 -9.96 -8.72
CA THR A 103 -12.41 -9.97 -8.37
C THR A 103 -12.78 -11.25 -7.65
N CYS A 104 -14.03 -11.36 -7.18
CA CYS A 104 -14.50 -12.58 -6.51
C CYS A 104 -14.61 -13.82 -7.42
N SER A 105 -14.40 -13.66 -8.74
CA SER A 105 -14.31 -14.78 -9.68
C SER A 105 -12.88 -15.28 -9.90
N GLY A 106 -11.88 -14.63 -9.30
CA GLY A 106 -10.46 -14.99 -9.39
C GLY A 106 -9.82 -15.22 -8.03
N GLU A 107 -8.55 -14.79 -7.90
CA GLU A 107 -7.77 -14.89 -6.65
C GLU A 107 -8.30 -13.94 -5.57
N GLY A 108 -8.87 -12.81 -5.98
CA GLY A 108 -9.47 -11.81 -5.09
C GLY A 108 -8.44 -11.00 -4.28
N THR A 109 -7.16 -11.07 -4.62
CA THR A 109 -6.09 -10.27 -4.01
C THR A 109 -6.22 -8.80 -4.42
N ALA A 110 -5.78 -7.87 -3.57
CA ALA A 110 -5.66 -6.46 -3.94
C ALA A 110 -4.66 -6.29 -5.09
N PRO A 111 -4.97 -5.52 -6.14
CA PRO A 111 -4.05 -5.37 -7.27
C PRO A 111 -2.81 -4.57 -6.88
N ALA A 112 -1.77 -4.65 -7.69
CA ALA A 112 -0.63 -3.74 -7.56
C ALA A 112 -1.05 -2.33 -8.01
N PHE A 113 -0.50 -1.32 -7.34
CA PHE A 113 -0.70 0.09 -7.67
C PHE A 113 0.66 0.78 -7.85
N GLY A 114 0.73 1.72 -8.77
CA GLY A 114 1.90 2.58 -8.97
C GLY A 114 1.46 3.97 -9.37
N TRP A 115 2.32 4.96 -9.14
CA TRP A 115 2.02 6.35 -9.46
C TRP A 115 3.26 7.17 -9.74
N THR A 116 3.05 8.34 -10.34
CA THR A 116 4.11 9.29 -10.72
C THR A 116 3.78 10.69 -10.24
N ALA A 117 4.80 11.55 -10.20
CA ALA A 117 4.70 12.99 -9.92
C ALA A 117 3.85 13.34 -8.68
N VAL A 118 4.19 12.72 -7.53
CA VAL A 118 3.61 13.12 -6.23
C VAL A 118 3.87 14.63 -6.03
N PRO A 119 2.83 15.45 -5.77
CA PRO A 119 3.01 16.89 -5.57
C PRO A 119 3.97 17.21 -4.44
N ASP A 120 4.68 18.33 -4.58
CA ASP A 120 5.42 18.92 -3.46
C ASP A 120 4.47 19.20 -2.29
N GLU A 121 5.05 19.29 -1.08
CA GLU A 121 4.29 19.49 0.17
C GLU A 121 3.37 18.33 0.60
N THR A 122 3.31 17.23 -0.17
CA THR A 122 2.59 16.00 0.24
C THR A 122 3.20 15.44 1.52
N ALA A 123 2.44 15.44 2.61
CA ALA A 123 2.84 14.85 3.88
C ALA A 123 2.56 13.33 3.93
N SER A 124 1.51 12.88 3.25
CA SER A 124 1.24 11.46 3.06
C SER A 124 0.33 11.19 1.85
N LEU A 125 0.35 9.96 1.37
CA LEU A 125 -0.54 9.48 0.32
C LEU A 125 -1.66 8.58 0.91
N ALA A 126 -2.80 8.57 0.23
CA ALA A 126 -3.89 7.62 0.52
C ALA A 126 -4.45 7.02 -0.77
N LEU A 127 -4.78 5.73 -0.73
CA LEU A 127 -5.39 5.00 -1.84
C LEU A 127 -6.77 4.51 -1.41
N VAL A 128 -7.78 4.83 -2.23
CA VAL A 128 -9.18 4.47 -1.99
C VAL A 128 -9.72 3.74 -3.22
N VAL A 129 -10.46 2.65 -3.00
CA VAL A 129 -11.22 1.98 -4.04
C VAL A 129 -12.69 1.96 -3.66
N THR A 130 -13.55 2.48 -4.54
CA THR A 130 -14.98 2.68 -4.27
C THR A 130 -15.83 2.14 -5.41
N ASP A 131 -16.88 1.38 -5.09
CA ASP A 131 -17.91 0.96 -6.03
C ASP A 131 -19.00 2.03 -6.12
N LEU A 132 -19.05 2.71 -7.26
CA LEU A 132 -19.96 3.83 -7.53
C LEU A 132 -21.42 3.38 -7.67
N ASP A 133 -21.65 2.10 -7.97
CA ASP A 133 -22.97 1.53 -8.18
C ASP A 133 -23.54 0.84 -6.92
N ALA A 134 -22.76 0.80 -5.83
CA ALA A 134 -23.12 0.18 -4.56
C ALA A 134 -23.20 1.19 -3.39
N ASN A 135 -23.75 2.39 -3.64
CA ASN A 135 -23.83 3.48 -2.64
C ASN A 135 -22.43 3.83 -2.09
N ASP A 136 -21.49 4.03 -3.00
CA ASP A 136 -20.08 4.32 -2.71
C ASP A 136 -19.46 3.31 -1.73
N PHE A 137 -19.70 2.01 -1.96
CA PHE A 137 -19.13 0.96 -1.13
C PHE A 137 -17.61 1.02 -1.22
N VAL A 138 -16.93 1.22 -0.09
CA VAL A 138 -15.46 1.27 -0.04
C VAL A 138 -14.92 -0.15 -0.09
N HIS A 139 -14.29 -0.52 -1.20
CA HIS A 139 -13.59 -1.79 -1.36
C HIS A 139 -12.27 -1.81 -0.61
N TRP A 140 -11.58 -0.67 -0.54
CA TRP A 140 -10.32 -0.54 0.18
C TRP A 140 -10.01 0.91 0.51
N VAL A 141 -9.39 1.12 1.67
CA VAL A 141 -8.79 2.40 2.01
C VAL A 141 -7.52 2.14 2.80
N ILE A 142 -6.41 2.66 2.27
CA ILE A 142 -5.13 2.74 2.96
C ILE A 142 -4.69 4.20 2.97
N ALA A 143 -4.10 4.66 4.06
CA ALA A 143 -3.63 6.02 4.23
C ALA A 143 -2.28 6.04 4.96
N ASN A 144 -1.66 7.21 5.08
CA ASN A 144 -0.31 7.38 5.65
C ASN A 144 0.76 6.61 4.87
N ILE A 145 0.56 6.40 3.57
CA ILE A 145 1.63 5.89 2.70
C ILE A 145 2.69 6.99 2.61
N ASP A 146 3.95 6.64 2.84
CA ASP A 146 5.07 7.58 2.74
C ASP A 146 5.13 8.17 1.32
N PRO A 147 5.22 9.51 1.17
CA PRO A 147 5.20 10.17 -0.14
C PRO A 147 6.38 9.78 -1.06
N SER A 148 7.46 9.23 -0.50
CA SER A 148 8.58 8.68 -1.29
C SER A 148 8.29 7.27 -1.84
N THR A 149 7.21 6.62 -1.41
CA THR A 149 6.74 5.36 -1.99
C THR A 149 6.14 5.65 -3.37
N ILE A 150 6.50 4.83 -4.35
CA ILE A 150 6.01 4.96 -5.74
C ILE A 150 5.05 3.83 -6.17
N ALA A 151 4.88 2.82 -5.32
CA ALA A 151 4.06 1.66 -5.62
C ALA A 151 3.62 0.90 -4.36
N VAL A 152 2.47 0.23 -4.46
CA VAL A 152 2.02 -0.82 -3.55
C VAL A 152 2.04 -2.16 -4.29
N PRO A 153 2.86 -3.12 -3.84
CA PRO A 153 2.85 -4.46 -4.41
C PRO A 153 1.50 -5.17 -4.23
N GLU A 154 1.21 -6.12 -5.11
CA GLU A 154 -0.02 -6.91 -5.08
C GLU A 154 -0.23 -7.56 -3.69
N GLY A 155 -1.39 -7.31 -3.08
CA GLY A 155 -1.78 -7.89 -1.80
C GLY A 155 -1.03 -7.34 -0.58
N GLU A 156 -0.25 -6.26 -0.73
CA GLU A 156 0.52 -5.67 0.37
C GLU A 156 -0.07 -4.35 0.88
N VAL A 157 0.30 -4.00 2.11
CA VAL A 157 0.06 -2.67 2.72
C VAL A 157 1.44 -2.07 3.01
N PRO A 158 1.75 -0.84 2.54
CA PRO A 158 3.04 -0.22 2.80
C PRO A 158 3.37 -0.10 4.28
N VAL A 159 4.65 -0.21 4.63
CA VAL A 159 5.09 -0.05 6.02
C VAL A 159 4.75 1.36 6.52
N GLY A 160 4.10 1.44 7.68
CA GLY A 160 3.69 2.71 8.28
C GLY A 160 2.31 3.21 7.81
N ALA A 161 1.74 2.63 6.75
CA ALA A 161 0.39 2.92 6.34
C ALA A 161 -0.63 2.33 7.34
N ILE A 162 -1.78 2.98 7.42
CA ILE A 162 -2.96 2.49 8.14
C ILE A 162 -3.96 1.95 7.13
N GLU A 163 -4.71 0.92 7.52
CA GLU A 163 -5.72 0.28 6.67
C GLU A 163 -7.09 0.37 7.37
N GLY A 164 -8.10 0.91 6.68
CA GLY A 164 -9.44 1.06 7.24
C GLY A 164 -10.32 -0.17 7.04
N THR A 165 -11.52 -0.13 7.60
CA THR A 165 -12.54 -1.14 7.29
C THR A 165 -13.15 -0.89 5.91
N ASN A 166 -13.31 -1.94 5.10
CA ASN A 166 -14.15 -1.89 3.91
C ASN A 166 -15.64 -1.75 4.25
N GLY A 167 -16.39 -1.39 3.24
CA GLY A 167 -17.83 -1.20 3.24
C GLY A 167 -18.29 0.23 3.47
N ALA A 168 -19.52 0.49 3.03
CA ALA A 168 -20.34 1.62 3.44
C ALA A 168 -21.83 1.25 3.22
N SER A 169 -22.66 1.48 4.24
CA SER A 169 -24.08 1.08 4.38
C SER A 169 -24.36 -0.36 4.88
N THR A 170 -25.48 -0.48 5.58
CA THR A 170 -25.89 -1.40 6.66
C THR A 170 -26.00 -2.91 6.34
N ALA A 171 -25.47 -3.39 5.20
CA ALA A 171 -25.76 -4.72 4.67
C ALA A 171 -24.65 -5.77 4.87
N ALA A 172 -23.39 -5.38 5.08
CA ALA A 172 -22.26 -6.29 5.28
C ALA A 172 -21.52 -5.99 6.58
N VAL A 173 -20.95 -7.01 7.23
CA VAL A 173 -20.07 -6.82 8.39
C VAL A 173 -18.76 -6.22 7.89
N PRO A 174 -18.40 -4.99 8.29
CA PRO A 174 -17.15 -4.36 7.87
C PRO A 174 -15.96 -5.22 8.28
N SER A 175 -14.97 -5.35 7.40
CA SER A 175 -13.71 -6.03 7.66
C SER A 175 -12.54 -5.11 7.32
N VAL A 176 -11.40 -5.26 8.00
CA VAL A 176 -10.21 -4.47 7.67
C VAL A 176 -9.64 -4.94 6.33
N GLY A 177 -9.30 -4.00 5.47
CA GLY A 177 -8.58 -4.24 4.22
C GLY A 177 -9.43 -4.54 2.99
N TRP A 178 -8.77 -5.08 1.96
CA TRP A 178 -9.32 -5.25 0.62
C TRP A 178 -10.55 -6.17 0.57
N SER A 179 -11.62 -5.68 -0.07
CA SER A 179 -12.76 -6.47 -0.53
C SER A 179 -12.72 -6.57 -2.05
N PRO A 180 -12.69 -7.76 -2.67
CA PRO A 180 -12.67 -7.86 -4.12
C PRO A 180 -14.01 -7.46 -4.76
N PRO A 181 -14.01 -6.81 -5.95
CA PRO A 181 -15.22 -6.59 -6.76
C PRO A 181 -16.07 -7.84 -6.88
N CYS A 182 -17.34 -7.73 -6.49
CA CYS A 182 -18.28 -8.84 -6.54
C CYS A 182 -19.72 -8.35 -6.74
N PRO A 183 -20.01 -7.70 -7.88
CA PRO A 183 -21.35 -7.20 -8.14
C PRO A 183 -22.34 -8.37 -8.27
N PRO A 184 -23.64 -8.13 -8.04
CA PRO A 184 -24.68 -9.12 -8.30
C PRO A 184 -24.55 -9.72 -9.71
N LYS A 185 -24.86 -11.01 -9.85
CA LYS A 185 -24.75 -11.72 -11.13
C LYS A 185 -25.50 -10.96 -12.25
N GLY A 186 -24.78 -10.69 -13.34
CA GLY A 186 -25.31 -9.97 -14.51
C GLY A 186 -25.42 -8.45 -14.36
N ALA A 187 -25.09 -7.87 -13.20
CA ALA A 187 -24.96 -6.44 -13.02
C ALA A 187 -23.52 -6.00 -13.31
N THR A 188 -23.38 -4.87 -14.02
CA THR A 188 -22.09 -4.21 -14.23
C THR A 188 -21.95 -3.08 -13.24
N HIS A 189 -20.85 -3.07 -12.49
CA HIS A 189 -20.51 -2.00 -11.55
C HIS A 189 -19.21 -1.29 -11.99
N HIS A 190 -19.06 -0.04 -11.59
CA HIS A 190 -17.91 0.83 -11.81
C HIS A 190 -17.14 1.03 -10.50
N TYR A 191 -15.86 0.67 -10.53
CA TYR A 191 -14.95 0.76 -9.40
C TYR A 191 -13.96 1.88 -9.67
N ARG A 192 -14.05 2.93 -8.88
CA ARG A 192 -13.11 4.05 -8.92
C ARG A 192 -11.95 3.76 -7.98
N PHE A 193 -10.75 3.77 -8.53
CA PHE A 193 -9.47 3.76 -7.84
C PHE A 193 -8.99 5.21 -7.76
N THR A 194 -8.74 5.72 -6.56
CA THR A 194 -8.27 7.09 -6.35
C THR A 194 -7.03 7.09 -5.48
N LEU A 195 -5.98 7.77 -5.94
CA LEU A 195 -4.82 8.12 -5.15
C LEU A 195 -4.91 9.60 -4.77
N TYR A 196 -4.76 9.89 -3.49
CA TYR A 196 -4.79 11.24 -2.93
C TYR A 196 -3.41 11.62 -2.41
N ALA A 197 -2.98 12.83 -2.70
CA ALA A 197 -1.89 13.53 -2.02
C ALA A 197 -2.49 14.38 -0.89
N LEU A 198 -2.04 14.17 0.35
CA LEU A 198 -2.56 14.82 1.55
C LEU A 198 -1.53 15.77 2.16
N ASP A 199 -2.01 16.91 2.67
CA ASP A 199 -1.18 17.90 3.38
C ASP A 199 -0.84 17.49 4.83
N GLN A 200 -1.41 16.40 5.32
CA GLN A 200 -1.18 15.87 6.66
C GLN A 200 -1.21 14.33 6.69
N GLN A 201 -0.76 13.78 7.81
CA GLN A 201 -1.02 12.39 8.17
C GLN A 201 -2.37 12.27 8.89
N ILE A 202 -2.98 11.10 8.79
CA ILE A 202 -4.24 10.74 9.44
C ILE A 202 -3.93 10.11 10.80
N ASP A 203 -4.38 10.76 11.88
CA ASP A 203 -4.27 10.26 13.26
C ASP A 203 -5.43 9.32 13.62
N LEU A 204 -5.47 8.16 12.94
CA LEU A 204 -6.42 7.08 13.20
C LEU A 204 -5.69 5.73 13.19
N PRO A 205 -6.06 4.77 14.05
CA PRO A 205 -5.47 3.43 14.01
C PRO A 205 -6.00 2.62 12.82
N THR A 206 -5.23 1.62 12.38
CA THR A 206 -5.71 0.54 11.50
C THR A 206 -6.99 -0.08 12.06
N GLY A 207 -7.95 -0.35 11.18
CA GLY A 207 -9.28 -0.84 11.51
C GLY A 207 -10.28 0.25 11.88
N SER A 208 -9.93 1.53 11.73
CA SER A 208 -10.89 2.63 11.82
C SER A 208 -11.91 2.56 10.66
N PRO A 209 -13.14 3.06 10.86
CA PRO A 209 -14.13 3.13 9.80
C PRO A 209 -13.62 3.89 8.59
N SER A 210 -13.83 3.35 7.38
CA SER A 210 -13.50 4.04 6.12
C SER A 210 -14.11 5.43 6.05
N ALA A 211 -15.34 5.61 6.55
CA ALA A 211 -16.02 6.91 6.58
C ALA A 211 -15.25 7.99 7.36
N ASP A 212 -14.61 7.63 8.47
CA ASP A 212 -13.82 8.58 9.27
C ASP A 212 -12.52 8.95 8.55
N ILE A 213 -11.87 7.96 7.92
CA ILE A 213 -10.66 8.17 7.12
C ILE A 213 -10.96 9.04 5.90
N LEU A 214 -12.04 8.74 5.17
CA LEU A 214 -12.48 9.50 3.99
C LEU A 214 -12.82 10.95 4.34
N THR A 215 -13.46 11.17 5.49
CA THR A 215 -13.73 12.53 5.98
C THR A 215 -12.44 13.33 6.15
N ILE A 216 -11.37 12.69 6.65
CA ILE A 216 -10.07 13.36 6.80
C ILE A 216 -9.44 13.59 5.42
N ILE A 217 -9.41 12.58 4.55
CA ILE A 217 -8.91 12.68 3.16
C ILE A 217 -9.55 13.88 2.44
N ASP A 218 -10.89 13.98 2.48
CA ASP A 218 -11.63 15.06 1.81
C ASP A 218 -11.25 16.46 2.31
N ASN A 219 -10.84 16.57 3.58
CA ASN A 219 -10.47 17.86 4.19
C ASN A 219 -8.98 18.21 4.04
N SER A 220 -8.12 17.25 3.68
CA SER A 220 -6.66 17.44 3.55
C SER A 220 -6.09 17.16 2.15
N SER A 221 -6.93 16.79 1.19
CA SER A 221 -6.48 16.46 -0.16
C SER A 221 -5.97 17.70 -0.89
N LEU A 222 -4.70 17.66 -1.31
CA LEU A 222 -4.06 18.63 -2.20
C LEU A 222 -4.40 18.34 -3.66
N LEU A 223 -4.27 17.06 -4.06
CA LEU A 223 -4.51 16.60 -5.42
C LEU A 223 -4.96 15.13 -5.42
N ALA A 224 -5.66 14.71 -6.47
CA ALA A 224 -6.07 13.32 -6.65
C ALA A 224 -5.90 12.84 -8.10
N ALA A 225 -5.43 11.60 -8.26
CA ALA A 225 -5.36 10.88 -9.52
C ALA A 225 -6.38 9.73 -9.48
N GLN A 226 -7.11 9.51 -10.58
CA GLN A 226 -8.23 8.56 -10.61
C GLN A 226 -8.20 7.68 -11.85
N LEU A 227 -8.61 6.43 -11.66
CA LEU A 227 -8.86 5.44 -12.70
C LEU A 227 -10.16 4.70 -12.37
N THR A 228 -10.97 4.38 -13.38
CA THR A 228 -12.20 3.60 -13.22
C THR A 228 -12.09 2.29 -13.96
N GLY A 229 -12.41 1.19 -13.29
CA GLY A 229 -12.58 -0.12 -13.92
C GLY A 229 -14.04 -0.56 -13.88
N VAL A 230 -14.45 -1.38 -14.84
CA VAL A 230 -15.78 -2.00 -14.83
C VAL A 230 -15.71 -3.50 -14.60
N TYR A 231 -16.67 -4.07 -13.89
CA TYR A 231 -16.76 -5.52 -13.73
C TYR A 231 -18.20 -6.02 -13.74
N THR A 232 -18.41 -7.18 -14.34
CA THR A 232 -19.68 -7.89 -14.39
C THR A 232 -19.46 -9.33 -13.96
N THR A 233 -20.17 -9.77 -12.93
CA THR A 233 -20.13 -11.18 -12.52
C THR A 233 -20.92 -12.03 -13.53
N PRO A 234 -20.30 -13.04 -14.17
CA PRO A 234 -20.92 -13.87 -15.22
C PRO A 234 -22.03 -14.81 -14.73
#